data_AF-M3G5L0-F1
#
_entry.id   AF-M3G5L0-F1
#
_cell.length_a   1.000
_cell.length_b   1.000
_cell.length_c   1.000
_cell.angle_alpha   90.00
_cell.angle_beta   90.00
_cell.angle_gamma   90.00
#
_symmetry.space_group_name_H-M   'P 1'
#
loop_
_entity.id
_entity.type
_entity.pdbx_description
1 polymer ?
#
loop_
_entity_poly.entity_id
_entity_poly.type
_entity_poly.pdbx_seq_one_letter_code
_entity_poly.pdbx_strand_id
1 'polypeptide(L)' 'MHLSNKYHSILERPYEYKIVGFNFQDDLNDFQNSFIELTLQKNLILRY' A
#
# COMPACT_ATOMS: atom_id res chain seq x y z
N MET A 1 -0.66 5.82 -28.23
CA MET A 1 -0.22 5.85 -26.81
C MET A 1 -1.02 4.80 -26.06
N HIS A 2 -0.39 3.69 -25.65
CA HIS A 2 -1.07 2.59 -24.98
C HIS A 2 -1.13 2.92 -23.47
N LEU A 3 -2.26 3.43 -23.01
CA LEU A 3 -2.52 3.69 -21.59
C LEU A 3 -2.76 2.34 -20.88
N SER A 4 -1.72 1.53 -20.69
CA SER A 4 -1.78 0.45 -19.72
C SER A 4 -1.65 1.07 -18.32
N ASN A 5 -2.75 1.63 -17.81
CA ASN A 5 -2.93 1.87 -16.38
C ASN A 5 -3.01 0.49 -15.69
N LYS A 6 -1.87 -0.20 -15.64
CA LYS A 6 -1.70 -1.35 -14.77
C LYS A 6 -1.72 -0.79 -13.36
N TYR A 7 -2.79 -1.09 -12.64
CA TYR A 7 -2.89 -0.76 -11.23
C TYR A 7 -1.64 -1.29 -10.51
N HIS A 8 -1.24 -0.62 -9.43
CA HIS A 8 -0.12 -1.09 -8.62
C HIS A 8 -0.37 -2.55 -8.20
N SER A 9 0.67 -3.39 -8.18
CA SER A 9 0.56 -4.84 -7.96
C SER A 9 -0.15 -5.23 -6.66
N ILE A 10 -0.17 -4.33 -5.67
CA ILE A 10 -0.95 -4.45 -4.43
C ILE A 10 -2.46 -4.51 -4.72
N LEU A 11 -2.97 -3.64 -5.61
CA LEU A 11 -4.38 -3.56 -5.95
C LEU A 11 -4.85 -4.74 -6.80
N GLU A 12 -3.95 -5.31 -7.61
CA GLU A 12 -4.27 -6.49 -8.41
C GLU A 12 -4.40 -7.76 -7.54
N ARG A 13 -3.65 -7.85 -6.43
CA ARG A 13 -3.62 -9.04 -5.55
C ARG A 13 -3.51 -8.66 -4.07
N PRO A 14 -4.51 -7.97 -3.51
CA PRO A 14 -4.42 -7.45 -2.14
C PRO A 14 -4.27 -8.56 -1.09
N TYR A 15 -4.83 -9.74 -1.37
CA TYR A 15 -4.74 -10.92 -0.50
C TYR A 15 -3.32 -11.52 -0.39
N GLU A 16 -2.39 -11.16 -1.30
CA GLU A 16 -0.98 -11.59 -1.20
C GLU A 16 -0.19 -10.77 -0.18
N TYR A 17 -0.76 -9.70 0.37
CA TYR A 17 -0.06 -8.78 1.28
C TYR A 17 -0.74 -8.74 2.64
N LYS A 18 0.07 -8.57 3.70
CA LYS A 18 -0.39 -8.24 5.05
C LYS A 18 0.20 -6.91 5.50
N ILE A 19 -0.57 -6.12 6.25
CA ILE A 19 -0.05 -4.93 6.92
C ILE A 19 0.80 -5.41 8.11
N VAL A 20 2.04 -4.96 8.19
CA VAL A 20 2.98 -5.32 9.27
C VAL A 20 3.43 -4.14 10.11
N GLY A 21 3.07 -2.94 9.68
CA GLY A 21 3.36 -1.70 10.38
C GLY A 21 2.63 -0.55 9.73
N PHE A 22 2.49 0.54 10.47
CA PHE A 22 2.00 1.80 9.97
C PHE A 22 2.76 2.94 10.63
N ASN A 23 2.96 4.01 9.87
CA ASN A 23 3.38 5.31 10.37
C ASN A 23 2.25 6.29 10.13
N PHE A 24 2.05 7.19 11.07
CA PHE A 24 1.06 8.24 10.97
C PHE A 24 1.71 9.57 11.34
N GLN A 25 1.43 10.59 10.54
CA GLN A 25 1.76 11.96 10.84
C GLN A 25 0.50 12.79 10.70
N ASP A 26 0.21 13.56 11.75
CA ASP A 26 -0.82 14.60 11.75
C ASP A 26 -0.14 15.96 11.68
N ASP A 27 -0.67 16.84 10.85
CA ASP A 27 -0.36 18.26 10.88
C ASP A 27 -1.69 19.02 11.05
N LEU A 28 -1.94 19.43 12.30
CA LEU A 28 -3.14 20.16 12.69
C LEU A 28 -3.28 21.52 11.99
N ASN A 29 -2.20 22.04 11.39
CA ASN A 29 -2.22 23.30 10.66
C ASN A 29 -2.33 23.08 9.14
N ASP A 30 -1.92 21.92 8.62
CA ASP A 30 -2.03 21.56 7.21
C ASP A 30 -2.43 20.09 7.03
N PHE A 31 -3.74 19.86 6.95
CA PHE A 31 -4.30 18.53 6.71
C PHE A 31 -3.79 17.85 5.43
N GLN A 32 -3.28 18.59 4.43
CA GLN A 32 -2.71 17.96 3.23
C GLN A 32 -1.34 17.32 3.50
N ASN A 33 -0.63 17.77 4.54
CA ASN A 33 0.60 17.16 5.01
C ASN A 33 0.36 16.01 5.99
N SER A 34 -0.90 15.74 6.35
CA SER A 34 -1.25 14.59 7.18
C SER A 34 -1.31 13.33 6.32
N PHE A 35 -0.65 12.26 6.78
CA PHE A 35 -0.63 11.00 6.04
C PHE A 35 -0.62 9.78 6.96
N ILE A 36 -1.14 8.68 6.42
CA ILE A 36 -0.95 7.34 6.96
C ILE A 36 -0.13 6.57 5.92
N GLU A 37 1.04 6.11 6.33
CA GLU A 37 1.87 5.21 5.55
C GLU A 37 1.69 3.78 6.07
N LEU A 38 1.43 2.83 5.16
CA LEU A 38 1.27 1.42 5.50
C LEU A 38 2.47 0.62 4.98
N THR A 39 3.11 -0.14 5.87
CA THR A 39 4.13 -1.12 5.46
C THR A 39 3.47 -2.47 5.19
N LEU A 40 3.62 -2.95 3.95
CA LEU A 40 3.08 -4.23 3.52
C LEU A 40 4.18 -5.28 3.41
N GLN A 41 3.94 -6.45 3.99
CA GLN A 41 4.76 -7.64 3.74
C GLN A 41 4.02 -8.56 2.78
N LYS A 42 4.66 -8.92 1.67
CA LYS A 42 4.14 -9.94 0.77
C LYS A 42 4.26 -11.32 1.42
N ASN A 43 3.16 -12.04 1.50
CA ASN A 43 3.15 -13.43 1.92
C ASN A 43 3.72 -14.28 0.78
N LEU A 44 4.82 -14.99 1.05
CA LEU A 44 5.29 -16.06 0.17
C LEU A 44 4.28 -17.20 0.25
N ILE A 45 3.26 -17.17 -0.62
CA ILE A 45 2.39 -18.32 -0.83
C ILE A 45 3.19 -19.33 -1.65
N LEU A 46 3.93 -20.21 -0.97
CA LEU A 46 4.49 -21.40 -1.59
C LEU A 46 3.32 -22.29 -2.00
N ARG A 47 2.98 -22.30 -3.29
CA ARG A 47 2.06 -23.28 -3.86
C ARG A 47 2.88 -24.55 -4.11
N TYR A 48 2.69 -25.55 -3.26
CA TYR A 48 3.17 -26.92 -3.48
C TYR A 48 2.33 -27.62 -4.54
#